data_AF-A0A7Y6AWY4-F1
#
_entry.id   AF-A0A7Y6AWY4-F1
#
_cell.length_a   1.000
_cell.length_b   1.000
_cell.length_c   1.000
_cell.angle_alpha   90.00
_cell.angle_beta   90.00
_cell.angle_gamma   90.00
#
_symmetry.space_group_name_H-M   'P 1'
#
loop_
_entity.id
_entity.type
_entity.pdbx_description
1 polymer ?
#
loop_
_entity_poly.entity_id
_entity_poly.type
_entity_poly.pdbx_seq_one_letter_code
_entity_poly.pdbx_strand_id
1 'polypeptide(L)'
;MSLIQRIDALLPQTQCGKCGHPGCKPYAEGIANGEPINKCPPGGNETINALAELLNVPVLELDASRGSAPAQIAYIREAECIGCTKCIQACPVDAIVGAAKLMHTVIIDECTGCDLCVAPCPVDCIEMHPLPMDRVLPIVGGLAFSLDDQKARAAKRNHARRRFEQRNARLQREEQQKVAERQARALRAAQPSEVTLDPVQAALERVRAQKAANADAALKKAKVDLAMSRAQLTKSLKAFGHPPTFEQQSQLIVLQQQFEAAEQTLAQMESVATPAPAPATVPVKNADLNRAKIQLAMRRAELKKAQTSQAPIEQIEALERALSEAERQVDAYAIP
;
A
#
# COMPACT_ATOMS: atom_id res chain seq x y z
N MET A 1 -15.64 22.42 -22.29
CA MET A 1 -14.48 21.55 -21.94
C MET A 1 -13.28 22.46 -21.73
N SER A 2 -12.60 22.38 -20.59
CA SER A 2 -11.40 23.20 -20.31
C SER A 2 -10.22 22.78 -21.20
N LEU A 3 -9.19 23.63 -21.30
CA LEU A 3 -7.98 23.31 -22.06
C LEU A 3 -7.31 22.03 -21.56
N ILE A 4 -7.17 21.88 -20.24
CA ILE A 4 -6.61 20.68 -19.59
C ILE A 4 -7.39 19.43 -20.00
N GLN A 5 -8.74 19.50 -20.02
CA GLN A 5 -9.57 18.37 -20.44
C GLN A 5 -9.34 18.00 -21.92
N ARG A 6 -9.20 19.00 -22.80
CA ARG A 6 -8.90 18.76 -24.23
C ARG A 6 -7.53 18.11 -24.42
N ILE A 7 -6.51 18.59 -23.72
CA ILE A 7 -5.16 18.01 -23.72
C ILE A 7 -5.19 16.57 -23.21
N ASP A 8 -5.80 16.34 -22.04
CA ASP A 8 -5.93 15.01 -21.45
C ASP A 8 -6.63 14.03 -22.41
N ALA A 9 -7.62 14.49 -23.17
CA ALA A 9 -8.29 13.66 -24.17
C ALA A 9 -7.42 13.20 -25.34
N LEU A 10 -6.32 13.91 -25.64
CA LEU A 10 -5.36 13.53 -26.68
C LEU A 10 -4.25 12.59 -26.17
N LEU A 11 -4.05 12.52 -24.86
CA LEU A 11 -3.05 11.65 -24.25
C LEU A 11 -3.45 10.17 -24.38
N PRO A 12 -2.48 9.23 -24.39
CA PRO A 12 -2.73 7.81 -24.59
C PRO A 12 -3.42 7.13 -23.40
N GLN A 13 -3.58 7.78 -22.25
CA GLN A 13 -4.31 7.25 -21.09
C GLN A 13 -3.75 5.91 -20.53
N THR A 14 -2.45 5.63 -20.74
CA THR A 14 -1.79 4.45 -20.18
C THR A 14 -1.49 4.57 -18.68
N GLN A 15 -1.42 5.79 -18.16
CA GLN A 15 -1.06 6.13 -16.77
C GLN A 15 0.31 5.61 -16.31
N CYS A 16 1.25 5.36 -17.24
CA CYS A 16 2.54 4.72 -16.93
C CYS A 16 3.57 5.63 -16.24
N GLY A 17 3.38 6.95 -16.28
CA GLY A 17 4.28 7.92 -15.69
C GLY A 17 5.67 8.07 -16.31
N LYS A 18 5.93 7.47 -17.49
CA LYS A 18 7.21 7.61 -18.21
C LYS A 18 7.58 9.07 -18.55
N CYS A 19 6.59 9.96 -18.65
CA CYS A 19 6.79 11.40 -18.86
C CYS A 19 7.30 12.15 -17.62
N GLY A 20 7.39 11.49 -16.45
CA GLY A 20 7.76 12.11 -15.16
C GLY A 20 6.58 12.58 -14.31
N HIS A 21 5.34 12.40 -14.80
CA HIS A 21 4.11 12.73 -14.07
C HIS A 21 3.42 11.47 -13.54
N PRO A 22 2.65 11.55 -12.45
CA PRO A 22 1.98 10.37 -11.87
C PRO A 22 0.79 9.85 -12.71
N GLY A 23 0.44 10.52 -13.80
CA GLY A 23 -0.63 10.11 -14.72
C GLY A 23 -0.77 11.08 -15.90
N CYS A 24 -1.73 10.80 -16.79
CA CYS A 24 -1.98 11.62 -17.98
C CYS A 24 -2.53 13.01 -17.62
N LYS A 25 -3.49 13.10 -16.70
CA LYS A 25 -4.09 14.38 -16.31
C LYS A 25 -3.07 15.38 -15.71
N PRO A 26 -2.19 15.00 -14.77
CA PRO A 26 -1.13 15.90 -14.29
C PRO A 26 -0.18 16.38 -15.40
N TYR A 27 0.14 15.52 -16.37
CA TYR A 27 0.92 15.97 -17.53
C TYR A 27 0.12 16.94 -18.42
N ALA A 28 -1.18 16.72 -18.58
CA ALA A 28 -2.05 17.65 -19.29
C ALA A 28 -2.12 19.04 -18.60
N GLU A 29 -2.12 19.06 -17.27
CA GLU A 29 -2.01 20.29 -16.47
C GLU A 29 -0.66 20.97 -16.68
N GLY A 30 0.43 20.21 -16.68
CA GLY A 30 1.76 20.71 -17.00
C GLY A 30 1.83 21.35 -18.38
N ILE A 31 1.32 20.67 -19.42
CA ILE A 31 1.27 21.20 -20.78
C ILE A 31 0.43 22.49 -20.85
N ALA A 32 -0.74 22.52 -20.20
CA ALA A 32 -1.57 23.72 -20.14
C ALA A 32 -0.84 24.91 -19.50
N ASN A 33 0.13 24.64 -18.62
CA ASN A 33 0.98 25.63 -17.96
C ASN A 33 2.31 25.90 -18.70
N GLY A 34 2.48 25.39 -19.94
CA GLY A 34 3.65 25.66 -20.79
C GLY A 34 4.75 24.58 -20.74
N GLU A 35 4.51 23.42 -20.15
CA GLU A 35 5.44 22.29 -20.21
C GLU A 35 5.54 21.71 -21.64
N PRO A 36 6.72 21.21 -22.08
CA PRO A 36 6.88 20.60 -23.40
C PRO A 36 5.92 19.44 -23.70
N ILE A 37 5.37 19.42 -24.92
CA ILE A 37 4.38 18.43 -25.42
C ILE A 37 4.98 17.08 -25.84
N ASN A 38 6.32 16.95 -25.83
CA ASN A 38 7.06 15.83 -26.41
C ASN A 38 7.57 14.80 -25.38
N LYS A 39 7.06 14.78 -24.16
CA LYS A 39 7.58 13.92 -23.08
C LYS A 39 6.87 12.57 -22.96
N CYS A 40 5.92 12.23 -23.85
CA CYS A 40 5.08 11.04 -23.72
C CYS A 40 5.44 9.92 -24.72
N PRO A 41 6.33 8.97 -24.35
CA PRO A 41 6.67 7.82 -25.18
C PRO A 41 5.48 7.03 -25.73
N PRO A 42 4.45 6.66 -24.93
CA PRO A 42 3.32 5.89 -25.46
C PRO A 42 2.44 6.69 -26.43
N GLY A 43 2.47 8.03 -26.38
CA GLY A 43 1.74 8.88 -27.31
C GLY A 43 2.46 9.03 -28.65
N GLY A 44 3.80 9.07 -28.60
CA GLY A 44 4.65 9.22 -29.77
C GLY A 44 4.34 10.49 -30.59
N ASN A 45 4.79 10.49 -31.84
CA ASN A 45 4.63 11.64 -32.74
C ASN A 45 3.17 11.99 -33.00
N GLU A 46 2.27 11.01 -32.99
CA GLU A 46 0.85 11.23 -33.21
C GLU A 46 0.22 12.11 -32.12
N THR A 47 0.48 11.79 -30.84
CA THR A 47 -0.01 12.63 -29.73
C THR A 47 0.65 14.01 -29.78
N ILE A 48 1.94 14.10 -30.11
CA ILE A 48 2.64 15.39 -30.23
C ILE A 48 2.00 16.26 -31.31
N ASN A 49 1.74 15.71 -32.49
CA ASN A 49 1.11 16.45 -33.59
C ASN A 49 -0.28 16.98 -33.20
N ALA A 50 -1.10 16.14 -32.58
CA ALA A 50 -2.42 16.53 -32.12
C ALA A 50 -2.37 17.63 -31.04
N LEU A 51 -1.38 17.57 -30.14
CA LEU A 51 -1.16 18.59 -29.11
C LEU A 51 -0.64 19.90 -29.71
N ALA A 52 0.30 19.83 -30.67
CA ALA A 52 0.85 20.96 -31.38
C ALA A 52 -0.26 21.74 -32.12
N GLU A 53 -1.14 21.01 -32.82
CA GLU A 53 -2.32 21.57 -33.47
C GLU A 53 -3.29 22.20 -32.46
N LEU A 54 -3.60 21.48 -31.38
CA LEU A 54 -4.52 21.96 -30.33
C LEU A 54 -4.07 23.28 -29.69
N LEU A 55 -2.76 23.41 -29.43
CA LEU A 55 -2.16 24.53 -28.71
C LEU A 55 -1.61 25.61 -29.63
N ASN A 56 -1.63 25.37 -30.95
CA ASN A 56 -1.02 26.23 -31.97
C ASN A 56 0.47 26.50 -31.69
N VAL A 57 1.23 25.45 -31.43
CA VAL A 57 2.68 25.49 -31.17
C VAL A 57 3.44 24.62 -32.19
N PRO A 58 4.75 24.84 -32.39
CA PRO A 58 5.53 23.99 -33.28
C PRO A 58 5.55 22.52 -32.83
N VAL A 59 5.56 21.61 -33.80
CA VAL A 59 5.80 20.19 -33.55
C VAL A 59 7.22 20.00 -33.04
N LEU A 60 7.36 19.23 -31.96
CA LEU A 60 8.64 18.91 -31.33
C LEU A 60 8.98 17.43 -31.56
N GLU A 61 10.26 17.10 -31.61
CA GLU A 61 10.70 15.70 -31.63
C GLU A 61 10.48 15.04 -30.28
N LEU A 62 10.11 13.75 -30.27
CA LEU A 62 9.89 12.98 -29.03
C LEU A 62 11.16 12.98 -28.16
N ASP A 63 11.00 13.29 -26.87
CA ASP A 63 12.09 13.25 -25.89
C ASP A 63 12.56 11.81 -25.66
N ALA A 64 13.64 11.43 -26.34
CA ALA A 64 14.24 10.09 -26.26
C ALA A 64 14.73 9.72 -24.85
N SER A 65 14.98 10.71 -23.97
CA SER A 65 15.40 10.44 -22.58
C SER A 65 14.30 9.76 -21.75
N ARG A 66 13.04 9.81 -22.21
CA ARG A 66 11.88 9.19 -21.55
C ARG A 66 11.71 7.69 -21.86
N GLY A 67 12.61 7.13 -22.67
CA GLY A 67 12.61 5.72 -23.04
C GLY A 67 11.54 5.36 -24.08
N SER A 68 11.37 4.06 -24.32
CA SER A 68 10.40 3.53 -25.29
C SER A 68 9.14 3.01 -24.61
N ALA A 69 8.06 2.93 -25.38
CA ALA A 69 6.78 2.35 -24.97
C ALA A 69 6.20 1.49 -26.11
N PRO A 70 6.72 0.26 -26.30
CA PRO A 70 6.18 -0.65 -27.31
C PRO A 70 4.74 -1.06 -26.96
N ALA A 71 3.99 -1.54 -27.95
CA ALA A 71 2.70 -2.16 -27.71
C ALA A 71 2.88 -3.52 -27.02
N GLN A 72 2.52 -3.59 -25.75
CA GLN A 72 2.74 -4.76 -24.90
C GLN A 72 1.62 -4.95 -23.88
N ILE A 73 1.51 -6.16 -23.33
CA ILE A 73 0.60 -6.53 -22.25
C ILE A 73 1.35 -7.23 -21.13
N ALA A 74 0.84 -7.09 -19.91
CA ALA A 74 1.32 -7.89 -18.80
C ALA A 74 0.80 -9.33 -18.91
N TYR A 75 1.65 -10.29 -18.59
CA TYR A 75 1.33 -11.70 -18.45
C TYR A 75 1.82 -12.18 -17.09
N ILE A 76 0.99 -12.92 -16.37
CA ILE A 76 1.33 -13.46 -15.06
C ILE A 76 1.56 -14.96 -15.22
N ARG A 77 2.73 -15.45 -14.80
CA ARG A 77 2.99 -16.88 -14.68
C ARG A 77 2.19 -17.41 -13.48
N GLU A 78 0.99 -17.89 -13.76
CA GLU A 78 -0.01 -18.27 -12.75
C GLU A 78 0.51 -19.29 -11.74
N ALA A 79 1.34 -20.24 -12.20
CA ALA A 79 1.97 -21.28 -11.37
C ALA A 79 2.92 -20.73 -10.29
N GLU A 80 3.50 -19.54 -10.49
CA GLU A 80 4.42 -18.89 -9.56
C GLU A 80 3.73 -17.83 -8.69
N CYS A 81 2.48 -17.48 -9.01
CA CYS A 81 1.76 -16.42 -8.34
C CYS A 81 1.32 -16.85 -6.93
N ILE A 82 1.87 -16.21 -5.90
CA ILE A 82 1.53 -16.47 -4.49
C ILE A 82 0.28 -15.72 -3.99
N GLY A 83 -0.43 -14.99 -4.85
CA GLY A 83 -1.63 -14.26 -4.44
C GLY A 83 -1.39 -13.08 -3.48
N CYS A 84 -0.27 -12.35 -3.64
CA CYS A 84 0.10 -11.24 -2.71
C CYS A 84 -0.70 -9.92 -2.89
N THR A 85 -1.44 -9.76 -3.99
CA THR A 85 -2.27 -8.59 -4.36
C THR A 85 -1.55 -7.26 -4.66
N LYS A 86 -0.20 -7.21 -4.57
CA LYS A 86 0.57 -5.98 -4.87
C LYS A 86 0.40 -5.50 -6.31
N CYS A 87 0.29 -6.43 -7.27
CA CYS A 87 0.07 -6.11 -8.68
C CYS A 87 -1.32 -5.48 -8.92
N ILE A 88 -2.38 -5.96 -8.25
CA ILE A 88 -3.72 -5.36 -8.30
C ILE A 88 -3.66 -3.91 -7.81
N GLN A 89 -2.97 -3.68 -6.68
CA GLN A 89 -2.84 -2.34 -6.10
C GLN A 89 -2.06 -1.39 -7.04
N ALA A 90 -1.09 -1.91 -7.78
CA ALA A 90 -0.30 -1.12 -8.73
C ALA A 90 -1.01 -0.85 -10.06
N CYS A 91 -1.97 -1.70 -10.46
CA CYS A 91 -2.65 -1.57 -11.75
C CYS A 91 -3.55 -0.31 -11.77
N PRO A 92 -3.30 0.67 -12.65
CA PRO A 92 -4.06 1.92 -12.66
C PRO A 92 -5.50 1.75 -13.17
N VAL A 93 -5.76 0.73 -13.97
CA VAL A 93 -7.06 0.50 -14.63
C VAL A 93 -7.77 -0.74 -14.12
N ASP A 94 -7.27 -1.38 -13.05
CA ASP A 94 -7.81 -2.64 -12.51
C ASP A 94 -7.95 -3.75 -13.57
N ALA A 95 -6.95 -3.91 -14.43
CA ALA A 95 -6.90 -4.97 -15.46
C ALA A 95 -6.48 -6.34 -14.90
N ILE A 96 -6.03 -6.40 -13.65
CA ILE A 96 -5.59 -7.64 -12.99
C ILE A 96 -6.70 -8.13 -12.07
N VAL A 97 -7.06 -9.41 -12.20
CA VAL A 97 -8.09 -10.07 -11.38
C VAL A 97 -7.49 -11.18 -10.54
N GLY A 98 -8.09 -11.42 -9.37
CA GLY A 98 -7.73 -12.45 -8.41
C GLY A 98 -8.01 -11.98 -6.99
N ALA A 99 -7.52 -12.70 -5.99
CA ALA A 99 -7.75 -12.37 -4.59
C ALA A 99 -6.54 -12.75 -3.72
N ALA A 100 -6.57 -12.33 -2.45
CA ALA A 100 -5.54 -12.70 -1.50
C ALA A 100 -5.39 -14.22 -1.41
N LYS A 101 -4.17 -14.72 -1.57
CA LYS A 101 -3.79 -16.14 -1.56
C LYS A 101 -4.38 -16.97 -2.73
N LEU A 102 -4.90 -16.33 -3.76
CA LEU A 102 -5.31 -16.97 -5.01
C LEU A 102 -4.46 -16.43 -6.18
N MET A 103 -4.33 -17.23 -7.23
CA MET A 103 -3.60 -16.82 -8.43
C MET A 103 -4.23 -15.57 -9.05
N HIS A 104 -3.40 -14.72 -9.65
CA HIS A 104 -3.84 -13.54 -10.36
C HIS A 104 -3.67 -13.75 -11.86
N THR A 105 -4.55 -13.15 -12.66
CA THR A 105 -4.45 -13.16 -14.13
C THR A 105 -4.81 -11.78 -14.70
N VAL A 106 -4.43 -11.53 -15.96
CA VAL A 106 -4.59 -10.23 -16.64
C VAL A 106 -5.72 -10.31 -17.65
N ILE A 107 -6.67 -9.39 -17.56
CA ILE A 107 -7.66 -9.17 -18.62
C ILE A 107 -6.98 -8.37 -19.73
N ILE A 108 -6.58 -9.06 -20.81
CA ILE A 108 -5.76 -8.49 -21.88
C ILE A 108 -6.41 -7.27 -22.55
N ASP A 109 -7.74 -7.25 -22.69
CA ASP A 109 -8.48 -6.16 -23.33
C ASP A 109 -8.45 -4.86 -22.51
N GLU A 110 -8.32 -5.01 -21.20
CA GLU A 110 -8.28 -3.90 -20.24
C GLU A 110 -6.85 -3.44 -19.95
N CYS A 111 -5.85 -4.27 -20.24
CA CYS A 111 -4.45 -3.93 -20.00
C CYS A 111 -4.00 -2.79 -20.91
N THR A 112 -3.40 -1.75 -20.30
CA THR A 112 -2.86 -0.60 -21.03
C THR A 112 -1.38 -0.76 -21.42
N GLY A 113 -0.73 -1.83 -20.99
CA GLY A 113 0.71 -2.03 -21.21
C GLY A 113 1.62 -1.12 -20.38
N CYS A 114 1.11 -0.60 -19.25
CA CYS A 114 1.81 0.43 -18.46
C CYS A 114 3.00 -0.05 -17.63
N ASP A 115 3.28 -1.35 -17.57
CA ASP A 115 4.38 -2.01 -16.83
C ASP A 115 4.47 -1.78 -15.29
N LEU A 116 3.61 -0.94 -14.71
CA LEU A 116 3.61 -0.62 -13.27
C LEU A 116 3.45 -1.82 -12.32
N CYS A 117 2.91 -2.94 -12.81
CA CYS A 117 2.70 -4.14 -11.99
C CYS A 117 3.95 -5.01 -11.82
N VAL A 118 4.99 -4.83 -12.65
CA VAL A 118 6.19 -5.68 -12.67
C VAL A 118 6.99 -5.50 -11.38
N ALA A 119 7.48 -4.29 -11.11
CA ALA A 119 8.35 -4.02 -9.95
C ALA A 119 7.73 -4.35 -8.57
N PRO A 120 6.42 -4.16 -8.32
CA PRO A 120 5.80 -4.55 -7.05
C PRO A 120 5.69 -6.06 -6.81
N CYS A 121 5.88 -6.92 -7.82
CA CYS A 121 5.71 -8.36 -7.69
C CYS A 121 6.88 -8.98 -6.89
N PRO A 122 6.63 -9.55 -5.70
CA PRO A 122 7.71 -10.04 -4.82
C PRO A 122 8.33 -11.37 -5.28
N VAL A 123 7.69 -12.07 -6.21
CA VAL A 123 8.13 -13.35 -6.77
C VAL A 123 8.48 -13.24 -8.25
N ASP A 124 8.48 -12.02 -8.80
CA ASP A 124 8.85 -11.72 -10.19
C ASP A 124 8.13 -12.58 -11.26
N CYS A 125 6.86 -12.90 -11.01
CA CYS A 125 6.04 -13.74 -11.90
C CYS A 125 5.36 -12.99 -13.05
N ILE A 126 5.74 -11.73 -13.33
CA ILE A 126 5.05 -10.86 -14.31
C ILE A 126 6.00 -10.48 -15.43
N GLU A 127 5.61 -10.79 -16.67
CA GLU A 127 6.36 -10.46 -17.88
C GLU A 127 5.54 -9.50 -18.76
N MET A 128 6.24 -8.73 -19.59
CA MET A 128 5.61 -7.93 -20.64
C MET A 128 5.79 -8.63 -21.98
N HIS A 129 4.69 -9.08 -22.59
CA HIS A 129 4.72 -9.67 -23.93
C HIS A 129 4.26 -8.67 -24.99
N PRO A 130 4.71 -8.83 -26.25
CA PRO A 130 4.15 -8.11 -27.38
C PRO A 130 2.63 -8.23 -27.42
N LEU A 131 1.95 -7.13 -27.73
CA LEU A 131 0.50 -7.12 -27.86
C LEU A 131 0.07 -7.99 -29.06
N PRO A 132 -0.85 -8.96 -28.88
CA PRO A 132 -1.44 -9.70 -29.99
C PRO A 132 -2.39 -8.78 -30.78
N MET A 133 -1.84 -8.08 -31.77
CA MET A 133 -2.58 -7.06 -32.56
C MET A 133 -3.72 -7.64 -33.40
N ASP A 134 -3.76 -8.96 -33.59
CA ASP A 134 -4.87 -9.69 -34.21
C ASP A 134 -6.13 -9.74 -33.33
N ARG A 135 -5.96 -9.62 -32.00
CA ARG A 135 -7.05 -9.73 -31.03
C ARG A 135 -7.32 -8.44 -30.28
N VAL A 136 -6.27 -7.68 -30.00
CA VAL A 136 -6.33 -6.54 -29.09
C VAL A 136 -5.76 -5.29 -29.75
N LEU A 137 -6.55 -4.23 -29.79
CA LEU A 137 -6.13 -2.95 -30.35
C LEU A 137 -5.12 -2.23 -29.43
N PRO A 138 -4.00 -1.72 -29.97
CA PRO A 138 -3.00 -0.99 -29.19
C PRO A 138 -3.50 0.38 -28.75
N ILE A 139 -3.16 0.76 -27.51
CA ILE A 139 -3.41 2.11 -26.98
C ILE A 139 -2.35 3.12 -27.47
N VAL A 140 -1.12 2.64 -27.67
CA VAL A 140 0.03 3.47 -28.05
C VAL A 140 -0.17 4.13 -29.42
N GLY A 141 0.51 5.25 -29.64
CA GLY A 141 0.47 6.00 -30.91
C GLY A 141 1.13 5.25 -32.07
N GLY A 142 0.78 5.63 -33.30
CA GLY A 142 1.47 5.18 -34.52
C GLY A 142 1.13 3.78 -35.03
N LEU A 143 0.19 3.06 -34.39
CA LEU A 143 -0.22 1.71 -34.77
C LEU A 143 -1.67 1.59 -35.27
N ALA A 144 -2.34 2.72 -35.53
CA ALA A 144 -3.67 2.75 -36.12
C ALA A 144 -3.58 3.25 -37.56
N PHE A 145 -3.84 2.38 -38.52
CA PHE A 145 -3.61 2.64 -39.95
C PHE A 145 -4.89 3.07 -40.68
N SER A 146 -6.07 2.73 -40.15
CA SER A 146 -7.36 3.16 -40.70
C SER A 146 -8.10 4.14 -39.78
N LEU A 147 -9.08 4.87 -40.32
CA LEU A 147 -9.97 5.73 -39.54
C LEU A 147 -10.75 4.95 -38.47
N ASP A 148 -11.11 3.71 -38.76
CA ASP A 148 -11.82 2.86 -37.83
C ASP A 148 -10.91 2.39 -36.69
N ASP A 149 -9.64 2.08 -36.97
CA ASP A 149 -8.63 1.80 -35.93
C ASP A 149 -8.40 3.02 -35.04
N GLN A 150 -8.36 4.22 -35.63
CA GLN A 150 -8.20 5.47 -34.89
C GLN A 150 -9.40 5.70 -33.94
N LYS A 151 -10.64 5.51 -34.43
CA LYS A 151 -11.85 5.61 -33.60
C LYS A 151 -11.89 4.56 -32.50
N ALA A 152 -11.61 3.30 -32.83
CA ALA A 152 -11.61 2.20 -31.87
C ALA A 152 -10.55 2.42 -30.77
N ARG A 153 -9.39 2.97 -31.13
CA ARG A 153 -8.32 3.28 -30.18
C ARG A 153 -8.66 4.48 -29.31
N ALA A 154 -9.27 5.52 -29.87
CA ALA A 154 -9.80 6.62 -29.09
C ALA A 154 -10.84 6.12 -28.07
N ALA A 155 -11.72 5.20 -28.48
CA ALA A 155 -12.67 4.55 -27.57
C ALA A 155 -11.96 3.74 -26.46
N LYS A 156 -10.91 2.98 -26.80
CA LYS A 156 -10.10 2.24 -25.82
C LYS A 156 -9.37 3.16 -24.83
N ARG A 157 -8.78 4.27 -25.31
CA ARG A 157 -8.16 5.31 -24.46
C ARG A 157 -9.18 5.93 -23.50
N ASN A 158 -10.38 6.25 -23.99
CA ASN A 158 -11.47 6.76 -23.17
C ASN A 158 -11.93 5.75 -22.12
N HIS A 159 -11.98 4.47 -22.48
CA HIS A 159 -12.30 3.40 -21.55
C HIS A 159 -11.26 3.27 -20.44
N ALA A 160 -9.97 3.22 -20.79
CA ALA A 160 -8.87 3.19 -19.83
C ALA A 160 -8.92 4.38 -18.85
N ARG A 161 -9.18 5.59 -19.36
CA ARG A 161 -9.37 6.80 -18.53
C ARG A 161 -10.51 6.63 -17.53
N ARG A 162 -11.69 6.20 -17.98
CA ARG A 162 -12.86 5.99 -17.11
C ARG A 162 -12.55 4.98 -16.01
N ARG A 163 -11.87 3.87 -16.32
CA ARG A 163 -11.47 2.87 -15.31
C ARG A 163 -10.50 3.47 -14.29
N PHE A 164 -9.51 4.24 -14.73
CA PHE A 164 -8.57 4.92 -13.84
C PHE A 164 -9.29 5.91 -12.90
N GLU A 165 -10.20 6.72 -13.43
CA GLU A 165 -10.99 7.67 -12.64
C GLU A 165 -11.89 6.96 -11.63
N GLN A 166 -12.58 5.89 -12.04
CA GLN A 166 -13.42 5.07 -11.16
C GLN A 166 -12.61 4.44 -10.02
N ARG A 167 -11.44 3.89 -10.34
CA ARG A 167 -10.51 3.31 -9.36
C ARG A 167 -10.06 4.36 -8.35
N ASN A 168 -9.62 5.53 -8.81
CA ASN A 168 -9.15 6.60 -7.93
C ASN A 168 -10.28 7.14 -7.04
N ALA A 169 -11.49 7.29 -7.60
CA ALA A 169 -12.65 7.69 -6.82
C ALA A 169 -13.00 6.65 -5.74
N ARG A 170 -12.86 5.35 -6.03
CA ARG A 170 -13.01 4.28 -5.01
C ARG A 170 -11.97 4.41 -3.90
N LEU A 171 -10.68 4.52 -4.25
CA LEU A 171 -9.60 4.63 -3.26
C LEU A 171 -9.72 5.88 -2.39
N GLN A 172 -10.12 7.01 -2.96
CA GLN A 172 -10.35 8.25 -2.21
C GLN A 172 -11.47 8.09 -1.18
N ARG A 173 -12.58 7.45 -1.56
CA ARG A 173 -13.69 7.18 -0.62
C ARG A 173 -13.24 6.27 0.53
N GLU A 174 -12.50 5.21 0.22
CA GLU A 174 -11.97 4.29 1.25
C GLU A 174 -11.00 4.99 2.21
N GLU A 175 -10.12 5.86 1.71
CA GLU A 175 -9.19 6.61 2.55
C GLU A 175 -9.93 7.62 3.43
N GLN A 176 -10.90 8.35 2.88
CA GLN A 176 -11.74 9.28 3.64
C GLN A 176 -12.49 8.56 4.77
N GLN A 177 -13.02 7.37 4.50
CA GLN A 177 -13.67 6.53 5.52
C GLN A 177 -12.68 6.15 6.64
N LYS A 178 -11.48 5.66 6.29
CA LYS A 178 -10.45 5.29 7.28
C LYS A 178 -10.03 6.48 8.14
N VAL A 179 -9.85 7.66 7.54
CA VAL A 179 -9.49 8.89 8.26
C VAL A 179 -10.63 9.30 9.20
N ALA A 180 -11.87 9.30 8.72
CA ALA A 180 -13.04 9.63 9.53
C ALA A 180 -13.21 8.66 10.72
N GLU A 181 -13.01 7.36 10.51
CA GLU A 181 -13.04 6.37 11.58
C GLU A 181 -11.96 6.61 12.63
N ARG A 182 -10.72 6.92 12.21
CA ARG A 182 -9.61 7.25 13.13
C ARG A 182 -9.92 8.50 13.95
N GLN A 183 -10.43 9.54 13.31
CA GLN A 183 -10.84 10.77 13.99
C GLN A 183 -11.98 10.51 14.98
N ALA A 184 -12.98 9.72 14.60
CA ALA A 184 -14.08 9.34 15.50
C ALA A 184 -13.59 8.54 16.71
N ARG A 185 -12.63 7.62 16.53
CA ARG A 185 -12.00 6.90 17.66
C ARG A 185 -11.22 7.84 18.58
N ALA A 186 -10.48 8.79 18.01
CA ALA A 186 -9.74 9.78 18.79
C ALA A 186 -10.67 10.69 19.61
N LEU A 187 -11.77 11.17 19.02
CA LEU A 187 -12.79 11.98 19.69
C LEU A 187 -13.45 11.20 20.83
N ARG A 188 -13.78 9.91 20.64
CA ARG A 188 -14.33 9.06 21.70
C ARG A 188 -13.35 8.85 22.86
N ALA A 189 -12.06 8.70 22.57
CA ALA A 189 -11.03 8.54 23.60
C ALA A 189 -10.73 9.84 24.37
N ALA A 190 -11.00 11.01 23.77
CA ALA A 190 -10.80 12.32 24.40
C ALA A 190 -12.00 12.78 25.25
N GLN A 191 -13.13 12.07 25.22
CA GLN A 191 -14.26 12.39 26.09
C GLN A 191 -13.93 12.02 27.54
N PRO A 192 -13.94 12.97 28.48
CA PRO A 192 -13.71 12.66 29.89
C PRO A 192 -14.85 11.76 30.38
N SER A 193 -14.50 10.58 30.90
CA SER A 193 -15.42 9.78 31.70
C SER A 193 -15.82 10.60 32.93
N GLU A 194 -17.10 10.90 33.08
CA GLU A 194 -17.66 11.54 34.28
C GLU A 194 -17.44 10.62 35.49
N VAL A 195 -16.26 10.73 36.11
CA VAL A 195 -15.99 10.19 37.43
C VAL A 195 -16.07 11.39 38.38
N THR A 196 -17.12 11.42 39.17
CA THR A 196 -17.32 12.39 40.25
C THR A 196 -16.27 12.16 41.33
N LEU A 197 -15.15 12.88 41.26
CA LEU A 197 -14.18 12.98 42.35
C LEU A 197 -13.84 14.45 42.60
N ASP A 198 -13.63 14.74 43.89
CA ASP A 198 -13.35 16.05 44.48
C ASP A 198 -12.35 16.87 43.62
N PRO A 199 -12.68 18.13 43.24
CA PRO A 199 -11.92 18.93 42.27
C PRO A 199 -10.42 19.07 42.57
N VAL A 200 -10.01 18.97 43.83
CA VAL A 200 -8.59 19.05 44.23
C VAL A 200 -7.83 17.74 43.98
N GLN A 201 -8.45 16.59 44.25
CA GLN A 201 -7.87 15.28 43.94
C GLN A 201 -7.79 15.06 42.43
N ALA A 202 -8.83 15.45 41.69
CA ALA A 202 -8.84 15.38 40.23
C ALA A 202 -7.73 16.23 39.59
N ALA A 203 -7.37 17.38 40.18
CA ALA A 203 -6.27 18.21 39.69
C ALA A 203 -4.89 17.57 39.93
N LEU A 204 -4.65 17.01 41.13
CA LEU A 204 -3.40 16.31 41.45
C LEU A 204 -3.21 15.04 40.63
N GLU A 205 -4.29 14.28 40.39
CA GLU A 205 -4.28 13.10 39.54
C GLU A 205 -4.02 13.45 38.07
N ARG A 206 -4.59 14.55 37.54
CA ARG A 206 -4.27 15.03 36.18
C ARG A 206 -2.79 15.39 36.03
N VAL A 207 -2.19 16.09 37.00
CA VAL A 207 -0.77 16.44 36.94
C VAL A 207 0.12 15.19 37.01
N ARG A 208 -0.24 14.21 37.85
CA ARG A 208 0.47 12.93 37.94
C ARG A 208 0.31 12.09 36.67
N ALA A 209 -0.91 12.01 36.14
CA ALA A 209 -1.22 11.30 34.89
C ALA A 209 -0.53 11.95 33.68
N GLN A 210 -0.45 13.28 33.64
CA GLN A 210 0.27 13.99 32.58
C GLN A 210 1.79 13.79 32.68
N LYS A 211 2.36 13.80 33.90
CA LYS A 211 3.77 13.44 34.11
C LYS A 211 4.05 11.99 33.72
N ALA A 212 3.17 11.05 34.07
CA ALA A 212 3.28 9.64 33.70
C ALA A 212 3.13 9.43 32.19
N ALA A 213 2.19 10.11 31.53
CA ALA A 213 2.00 10.06 30.07
C ALA A 213 3.20 10.65 29.32
N ASN A 214 3.78 11.75 29.83
CA ASN A 214 4.98 12.34 29.25
C ASN A 214 6.22 11.43 29.43
N ALA A 215 6.34 10.77 30.58
CA ALA A 215 7.40 9.79 30.84
C ALA A 215 7.26 8.54 29.94
N ASP A 216 6.04 8.02 29.77
CA ASP A 216 5.75 6.90 28.87
C ASP A 216 5.99 7.26 27.39
N ALA A 217 5.62 8.47 26.98
CA ALA A 217 5.91 8.98 25.64
C ALA A 217 7.43 9.13 25.39
N ALA A 218 8.17 9.62 26.38
CA ALA A 218 9.64 9.73 26.31
C ALA A 218 10.30 8.35 26.22
N LEU A 219 9.83 7.37 27.00
CA LEU A 219 10.31 5.99 26.96
C LEU A 219 10.03 5.33 25.60
N LYS A 220 8.82 5.52 25.06
CA LYS A 220 8.46 5.02 23.72
C LYS A 220 9.33 5.64 22.63
N LYS A 221 9.60 6.95 22.70
CA LYS A 221 10.51 7.63 21.77
C LYS A 221 11.92 7.05 21.84
N ALA A 222 12.48 6.87 23.03
CA ALA A 222 13.81 6.27 23.20
C ALA A 222 13.90 4.84 22.62
N LYS A 223 12.86 4.02 22.78
CA LYS A 223 12.79 2.67 22.18
C LYS A 223 12.75 2.70 20.66
N VAL A 224 12.00 3.64 20.07
CA VAL A 224 11.95 3.83 18.61
C VAL A 224 13.30 4.30 18.07
N ASP A 225 13.93 5.27 18.72
CA ASP A 225 15.22 5.82 18.32
C ASP A 225 16.31 4.74 18.33
N LEU A 226 16.33 3.86 19.34
CA LEU A 226 17.22 2.70 19.40
C LEU A 226 16.96 1.69 18.28
N ALA A 227 15.69 1.39 17.99
CA ALA A 227 15.34 0.46 16.91
C ALA A 227 15.77 1.00 15.54
N MET A 228 15.59 2.31 15.31
CA MET A 228 15.98 2.99 14.08
C MET A 228 17.52 3.03 13.91
N SER A 229 18.26 3.40 14.96
CA SER A 229 19.73 3.45 14.90
C SER A 229 20.34 2.06 14.67
N ARG A 230 19.79 1.02 15.32
CA ARG A 230 20.19 -0.38 15.08
C ARG A 230 19.95 -0.81 13.63
N ALA A 231 18.77 -0.47 13.09
CA ALA A 231 18.43 -0.81 11.71
C ALA A 231 19.34 -0.10 10.71
N GLN A 232 19.64 1.18 10.96
CA GLN A 232 20.55 1.97 10.13
C GLN A 232 21.98 1.41 10.13
N LEU A 233 22.53 1.08 11.31
CA LEU A 233 23.84 0.46 11.43
C LEU A 233 23.90 -0.89 10.71
N THR A 234 22.91 -1.77 10.93
CA THR A 234 22.86 -3.09 10.30
C THR A 234 22.72 -3.00 8.77
N LYS A 235 21.93 -2.05 8.27
CA LYS A 235 21.75 -1.81 6.84
C LYS A 235 23.05 -1.32 6.20
N SER A 236 23.73 -0.36 6.83
CA SER A 236 25.02 0.16 6.36
C SER A 236 26.11 -0.90 6.37
N LEU A 237 26.20 -1.73 7.42
CA LEU A 237 27.15 -2.85 7.50
C LEU A 237 26.94 -3.89 6.38
N LYS A 238 25.70 -4.13 5.96
CA LYS A 238 25.40 -5.03 4.84
C LYS A 238 25.62 -4.38 3.47
N ALA A 239 25.48 -3.06 3.38
CA ALA A 239 25.64 -2.31 2.13
C ALA A 239 27.11 -2.06 1.78
N PHE A 240 27.99 -1.94 2.78
CA PHE A 240 29.42 -1.74 2.56
C PHE A 240 30.13 -3.09 2.40
N GLY A 241 30.73 -3.31 1.23
CA GLY A 241 31.52 -4.51 0.93
C GLY A 241 32.81 -4.59 1.77
N HIS A 242 33.50 -5.74 1.70
CA HIS A 242 34.76 -5.95 2.43
C HIS A 242 35.96 -5.91 1.46
N PRO A 243 36.96 -5.02 1.65
CA PRO A 243 37.04 -3.96 2.66
C PRO A 243 36.30 -2.66 2.24
N PRO A 244 35.68 -1.93 3.19
CA PRO A 244 35.00 -0.66 2.92
C PRO A 244 36.00 0.47 2.61
N THR A 245 35.55 1.50 1.90
CA THR A 245 36.37 2.70 1.65
C THR A 245 36.52 3.56 2.92
N PHE A 246 37.50 4.46 2.95
CA PHE A 246 37.75 5.35 4.09
C PHE A 246 36.53 6.18 4.50
N GLU A 247 35.79 6.73 3.52
CA GLU A 247 34.55 7.47 3.78
C GLU A 247 33.42 6.57 4.33
N GLN A 248 33.33 5.33 3.85
CA GLN A 248 32.34 4.37 4.37
C GLN A 248 32.69 3.96 5.81
N GLN A 249 33.99 3.84 6.11
CA GLN A 249 34.46 3.52 7.45
C GLN A 249 34.20 4.65 8.45
N SER A 250 34.38 5.91 8.06
CA SER A 250 34.05 7.06 8.92
C SER A 250 32.55 7.16 9.20
N GLN A 251 31.71 6.88 8.20
CA GLN A 251 30.25 6.81 8.37
C GLN A 251 29.82 5.71 9.35
N LEU A 252 30.45 4.53 9.29
CA LEU A 252 30.16 3.45 10.24
C LEU A 252 30.47 3.84 11.69
N ILE A 253 31.58 4.54 11.93
CA ILE A 253 31.95 5.03 13.26
C ILE A 253 30.88 5.99 13.81
N VAL A 254 30.39 6.92 12.97
CA VAL A 254 29.33 7.86 13.37
C VAL A 254 28.03 7.12 13.70
N LEU A 255 27.64 6.14 12.87
CA LEU A 255 26.43 5.34 13.12
C LEU A 255 26.54 4.50 14.39
N GLN A 256 27.73 3.99 14.69
CA GLN A 256 27.99 3.25 15.92
C GLN A 256 27.86 4.14 17.16
N GLN A 257 28.43 5.35 17.13
CA GLN A 257 28.24 6.34 18.21
C GLN A 257 26.78 6.72 18.42
N GLN A 258 26.00 6.86 17.33
CA GLN A 258 24.57 7.14 17.42
C GLN A 258 23.78 5.99 18.05
N PHE A 259 24.15 4.74 17.75
CA PHE A 259 23.56 3.57 18.36
C PHE A 259 23.85 3.52 19.87
N GLU A 260 25.10 3.70 20.27
CA GLU A 260 25.51 3.74 21.67
C GLU A 260 24.83 4.88 22.46
N ALA A 261 24.70 6.07 21.86
CA ALA A 261 23.98 7.19 22.47
C ALA A 261 22.47 6.88 22.65
N ALA A 262 21.85 6.18 21.71
CA ALA A 262 20.46 5.75 21.82
C ALA A 262 20.28 4.69 22.92
N GLU A 263 21.23 3.76 23.08
CA GLU A 263 21.23 2.79 24.18
C GLU A 263 21.34 3.47 25.55
N GLN A 264 22.25 4.44 25.69
CA GLN A 264 22.40 5.21 26.93
C GLN A 264 21.14 6.01 27.25
N THR A 265 20.51 6.61 26.25
CA THR A 265 19.26 7.36 26.41
C THR A 265 18.13 6.44 26.88
N LEU A 266 18.00 5.25 26.30
CA LEU A 266 16.99 4.28 26.74
C LEU A 266 17.24 3.83 28.19
N ALA A 267 18.49 3.50 28.55
CA ALA A 267 18.84 3.11 29.91
C ALA A 267 18.55 4.22 30.95
N GLN A 268 18.79 5.48 30.60
CA GLN A 268 18.41 6.63 31.44
C GLN A 268 16.89 6.74 31.58
N MET A 269 16.12 6.58 30.51
CA MET A 269 14.66 6.65 30.58
C MET A 269 14.05 5.46 31.35
N GLU A 270 14.65 4.27 31.25
CA GLU A 270 14.24 3.07 31.99
C GLU A 270 14.59 3.14 33.48
N SER A 271 15.71 3.77 33.84
CA SER A 271 16.07 3.98 35.26
C SER A 271 15.25 5.08 35.95
N VAL A 272 14.78 6.09 35.19
CA VAL A 272 13.87 7.13 35.69
C VAL A 272 12.43 6.63 35.78
N ALA A 273 12.06 5.60 35.00
CA ALA A 273 10.78 4.93 35.13
C ALA A 273 10.76 4.08 36.41
N THR A 274 10.06 4.58 37.44
CA THR A 274 9.72 3.76 38.62
C THR A 274 8.92 2.53 38.15
N PRO A 275 9.08 1.35 38.75
CA PRO A 275 8.31 0.18 38.35
C PRO A 275 6.83 0.54 38.47
N ALA A 276 6.10 0.48 37.36
CA ALA A 276 4.68 0.68 37.38
C ALA A 276 4.08 -0.30 38.43
N PRO A 277 3.15 0.15 39.29
CA PRO A 277 2.31 -0.79 40.01
C PRO A 277 1.66 -1.68 38.94
N ALA A 278 1.64 -2.99 39.19
CA ALA A 278 1.04 -3.95 38.29
C ALA A 278 -0.29 -3.40 37.74
N PRO A 279 -0.52 -3.48 36.41
CA PRO A 279 -1.71 -2.90 35.81
C PRO A 279 -2.93 -3.38 36.59
N ALA A 280 -3.75 -2.42 37.01
CA ALA A 280 -4.99 -2.67 37.73
C ALA A 280 -5.70 -3.86 37.07
N THR A 281 -5.93 -4.89 37.86
CA THR A 281 -6.51 -6.16 37.44
C THR A 281 -7.73 -5.88 36.57
N VAL A 282 -7.62 -6.18 35.28
CA VAL A 282 -8.79 -6.32 34.40
C VAL A 282 -9.74 -7.26 35.14
N PRO A 283 -11.03 -6.91 35.33
CA PRO A 283 -11.95 -7.76 36.07
C PRO A 283 -11.86 -9.19 35.52
N VAL A 284 -11.60 -10.15 36.41
CA VAL A 284 -11.19 -11.54 36.09
C VAL A 284 -12.08 -12.17 35.01
N LYS A 285 -13.39 -11.88 35.02
CA LYS A 285 -14.37 -12.27 33.98
C LYS A 285 -13.97 -11.86 32.55
N ASN A 286 -13.43 -10.66 32.35
CA ASN A 286 -13.01 -10.19 31.02
C ASN A 286 -11.73 -10.89 30.52
N ALA A 287 -10.83 -11.29 31.42
CA ALA A 287 -9.62 -12.03 31.06
C ALA A 287 -9.96 -13.48 30.64
N ASP A 288 -10.86 -14.13 31.38
CA ASP A 288 -11.30 -15.50 31.09
C ASP A 288 -12.15 -15.57 29.81
N LEU A 289 -13.06 -14.61 29.60
CA LEU A 289 -13.82 -14.48 28.35
C LEU A 289 -12.92 -14.26 27.13
N ASN A 290 -11.87 -13.44 27.27
CA ASN A 290 -10.91 -13.21 26.20
C ASN A 290 -10.09 -14.47 25.90
N ARG A 291 -9.68 -15.23 26.94
CA ARG A 291 -8.98 -16.50 26.80
C ARG A 291 -9.85 -17.55 26.10
N ALA A 292 -11.13 -17.64 26.46
CA ALA A 292 -12.10 -18.53 25.83
C ALA A 292 -12.32 -18.16 24.34
N LYS A 293 -12.43 -16.87 24.01
CA LYS A 293 -12.54 -16.41 22.61
C LYS A 293 -11.31 -16.75 21.76
N ILE A 294 -10.11 -16.64 22.34
CA ILE A 294 -8.86 -17.03 21.67
C ILE A 294 -8.84 -18.54 21.41
N GLN A 295 -9.21 -19.35 22.40
CA GLN A 295 -9.30 -20.81 22.24
C GLN A 295 -10.32 -21.21 21.17
N LEU A 296 -11.50 -20.57 21.14
CA LEU A 296 -12.50 -20.77 20.09
C LEU A 296 -11.93 -20.47 18.70
N ALA A 297 -11.21 -19.35 18.54
CA ALA A 297 -10.58 -18.99 17.28
C ALA A 297 -9.52 -20.01 16.84
N MET A 298 -8.71 -20.53 17.78
CA MET A 298 -7.72 -21.58 17.50
C MET A 298 -8.38 -22.88 17.05
N ARG A 299 -9.45 -23.34 17.72
CA ARG A 299 -10.18 -24.56 17.34
C ARG A 299 -10.85 -24.45 15.97
N ARG A 300 -11.41 -23.29 15.63
CA ARG A 300 -11.92 -23.01 14.26
C ARG A 300 -10.83 -23.10 13.20
N ALA A 301 -9.64 -22.57 13.50
CA ALA A 301 -8.50 -22.63 12.59
C ALA A 301 -7.97 -24.06 12.40
N GLU A 302 -7.88 -24.84 13.48
CA GLU A 302 -7.46 -26.25 13.45
C GLU A 302 -8.43 -27.12 12.64
N LEU A 303 -9.74 -26.97 12.87
CA LEU A 303 -10.78 -27.70 12.11
C LEU A 303 -10.71 -27.35 10.61
N LYS A 304 -10.63 -26.05 10.29
CA LYS A 304 -10.51 -25.60 8.89
C LYS A 304 -9.23 -26.12 8.23
N LYS A 305 -8.12 -26.18 8.96
CA LYS A 305 -6.86 -26.75 8.47
C LYS A 305 -7.01 -28.25 8.20
N ALA A 306 -7.60 -29.01 9.13
CA ALA A 306 -7.83 -30.44 8.99
C ALA A 306 -8.78 -30.77 7.81
N GLN A 307 -9.82 -29.97 7.61
CA GLN A 307 -10.73 -30.08 6.46
C GLN A 307 -10.00 -29.78 5.14
N THR A 308 -9.15 -28.75 5.11
CA THR A 308 -8.37 -28.39 3.91
C THR A 308 -7.31 -29.44 3.58
N SER A 309 -6.73 -30.09 4.58
CA SER A 309 -5.71 -31.14 4.41
C SER A 309 -6.29 -32.56 4.25
N GLN A 310 -7.62 -32.71 4.12
CA GLN A 310 -8.30 -34.01 4.02
C GLN A 310 -7.87 -35.00 5.12
N ALA A 311 -7.83 -34.52 6.37
CA ALA A 311 -7.51 -35.34 7.53
C ALA A 311 -8.53 -36.49 7.71
N PRO A 312 -8.15 -37.59 8.41
CA PRO A 312 -9.06 -38.69 8.71
C PRO A 312 -10.35 -38.21 9.38
N ILE A 313 -11.48 -38.85 9.05
CA ILE A 313 -12.81 -38.49 9.56
C ILE A 313 -12.83 -38.45 11.09
N GLU A 314 -12.19 -39.41 11.76
CA GLU A 314 -12.07 -39.47 13.23
C GLU A 314 -11.40 -38.22 13.82
N GLN A 315 -10.42 -37.64 13.11
CA GLN A 315 -9.71 -36.44 13.53
C GLN A 315 -10.57 -35.19 13.34
N ILE A 316 -11.38 -35.15 12.28
CA ILE A 316 -12.34 -34.06 12.04
C ILE A 316 -13.42 -34.08 13.12
N GLU A 317 -14.00 -35.25 13.42
CA GLU A 317 -15.02 -35.40 14.48
C GLU A 317 -14.48 -35.06 15.88
N ALA A 318 -13.21 -35.33 16.16
CA ALA A 318 -12.57 -34.91 17.41
C ALA A 318 -12.43 -33.38 17.50
N LEU A 319 -12.06 -32.74 16.38
CA LEU A 319 -11.93 -31.28 16.31
C LEU A 319 -13.28 -30.56 16.33
N GLU A 320 -14.33 -31.13 15.75
CA GLU A 320 -15.70 -30.61 15.85
C GLU A 320 -16.21 -30.67 17.30
N ARG A 321 -15.98 -31.77 18.02
CA ARG A 321 -16.30 -31.86 19.45
C ARG A 321 -15.54 -30.84 20.28
N ALA A 322 -14.25 -30.65 20.00
CA ALA A 322 -13.43 -29.64 20.69
C ALA A 322 -13.87 -28.20 20.38
N LEU A 323 -14.40 -27.95 19.17
CA LEU A 323 -14.99 -26.67 18.80
C LEU A 323 -16.27 -26.39 19.57
N SER A 324 -17.19 -27.36 19.64
CA SER A 324 -18.43 -27.22 20.40
C SER A 324 -18.18 -26.99 21.89
N GLU A 325 -17.16 -27.61 22.48
CA GLU A 325 -16.76 -27.36 23.86
C GLU A 325 -16.22 -25.94 24.06
N ALA A 326 -15.40 -25.44 23.13
CA ALA A 326 -14.90 -24.07 23.19
C ALA A 326 -16.03 -23.03 23.03
N GLU A 327 -17.06 -23.32 22.23
CA GLU A 327 -18.26 -22.46 22.11
C GLU A 327 -19.03 -22.39 23.43
N ARG A 328 -19.26 -23.53 24.09
CA ARG A 328 -19.89 -23.58 25.41
C ARG A 328 -19.11 -22.81 26.47
N GLN A 329 -17.78 -22.84 26.43
CA GLN A 329 -16.95 -22.06 27.35
C GLN A 329 -17.10 -20.55 27.13
N VAL A 330 -17.15 -20.09 25.88
CA VAL A 330 -17.41 -18.68 25.58
C VAL A 330 -18.79 -18.26 26.07
N ASP A 331 -19.81 -19.09 25.86
CA ASP A 331 -21.17 -18.83 26.32
C ASP A 331 -21.26 -18.80 27.86
N ALA A 332 -20.57 -19.72 28.55
CA ALA A 332 -20.51 -19.75 30.01
C ALA A 332 -19.89 -18.49 30.63
N TYR A 333 -18.90 -17.88 29.96
CA TYR A 333 -18.28 -16.62 30.40
C TYR A 333 -18.98 -15.36 29.86
N ALA A 334 -19.90 -15.49 28.90
CA ALA A 334 -20.64 -14.38 28.30
C ALA A 334 -21.97 -14.06 29.03
N ILE A 335 -22.46 -14.98 29.87
CA ILE A 335 -23.67 -14.77 30.70
C ILE A 335 -23.29 -13.89 31.92
N PRO A 336 -24.05 -12.82 32.21
CA PRO A 336 -23.68 -11.74 33.14
C PRO A 336 -23.35 -12.18 34.58
#